data_AF-A0A9X1TRN8-F1
#
_entry.id   AF-A0A9X1TRN8-F1
#
_cell.length_a   1.000
_cell.length_b   1.000
_cell.length_c   1.000
_cell.angle_alpha   90.00
_cell.angle_beta   90.00
_cell.angle_gamma   90.00
#
_symmetry.space_group_name_H-M   'P 1'
#
loop_
_entity.id
_entity.type
_entity.pdbx_description
1 polymer ?
#
loop_
_entity_poly.entity_id
_entity_poly.type
_entity_poly.pdbx_seq_one_letter_code
_entity_poly.pdbx_strand_id
1 'polypeptide(L)'
;MLVLADLAPDDLLDTQTISNNGDMQIILATVFKAVDIFLAENPAAVVAFSGSNEARTRLYQIAIARELLALRERFNILGMANDEIEVFCKGKRYEAFLISLKNINIEQFI
;
A
#
# COMPACT_ATOMS: atom_id res chain seq x y z
N MET A 1 -5.83 8.41 -13.42
CA MET A 1 -6.36 7.74 -12.21
C MET A 1 -6.23 6.24 -12.45
N LEU A 2 -5.24 5.58 -11.83
CA LEU A 2 -5.14 4.13 -11.87
C LEU A 2 -5.54 3.61 -10.48
N VAL A 3 -6.75 3.11 -10.41
CA VAL A 3 -7.33 2.45 -9.25
C VAL A 3 -7.24 0.95 -9.53
N LEU A 4 -6.46 0.22 -8.75
CA LEU A 4 -6.48 -1.25 -8.72
C LEU A 4 -7.72 -1.73 -7.93
N ALA A 5 -8.89 -1.29 -8.38
CA ALA A 5 -10.19 -1.82 -7.95
C ALA A 5 -11.03 -1.96 -9.21
N ASP A 6 -10.77 -3.04 -9.94
CA ASP A 6 -11.78 -3.55 -10.86
C ASP A 6 -12.79 -4.30 -9.99
N LEU A 7 -13.93 -3.67 -9.75
CA LEU A 7 -15.05 -4.25 -9.02
C LEU A 7 -15.75 -5.20 -10.00
N ALA A 8 -15.40 -6.49 -9.97
CA ALA A 8 -16.25 -7.51 -10.57
C ALA A 8 -17.54 -7.64 -9.73
N PRO A 9 -18.74 -7.56 -10.34
CA PRO A 9 -19.99 -7.85 -9.65
C PRO A 9 -20.12 -9.37 -9.54
N ASP A 10 -20.37 -9.85 -8.32
CA ASP A 10 -20.69 -11.24 -7.99
C ASP A 10 -19.76 -12.31 -8.59
N ASP A 11 -18.74 -12.69 -7.83
CA ASP A 11 -18.71 -14.07 -7.34
C ASP A 11 -17.86 -14.17 -6.07
N LEU A 12 -18.30 -15.04 -5.18
CA LEU A 12 -17.67 -15.42 -3.92
C LEU A 12 -16.17 -15.71 -4.10
N LEU A 13 -15.30 -14.76 -3.74
CA LEU A 13 -13.94 -15.12 -3.33
C LEU A 13 -13.91 -15.15 -1.82
N ASP A 14 -14.16 -16.36 -1.33
CA ASP A 14 -14.12 -16.79 0.05
C ASP A 14 -12.75 -16.46 0.67
N THR A 15 -12.60 -15.26 1.23
CA THR A 15 -11.38 -14.84 1.93
C THR A 15 -11.43 -15.17 3.42
N GLN A 16 -12.24 -16.15 3.82
CA GLN A 16 -12.16 -16.76 5.14
C GLN A 16 -11.14 -17.90 5.14
N THR A 17 -9.87 -17.54 5.11
CA THR A 17 -8.82 -18.45 5.60
C THR A 17 -7.87 -17.65 6.47
N ILE A 18 -8.19 -17.66 7.77
CA ILE A 18 -7.22 -17.38 8.82
C ILE A 18 -6.26 -18.56 8.83
N SER A 19 -5.09 -18.49 8.17
CA SER A 19 -3.97 -19.38 8.48
C SER A 19 -2.67 -18.95 7.81
N ASN A 20 -1.57 -19.03 8.58
CA ASN A 20 -0.15 -18.95 8.21
C ASN A 20 0.50 -17.60 7.84
N ASN A 21 1.23 -17.06 8.83
CA ASN A 21 2.17 -15.94 8.72
C ASN A 21 3.25 -16.08 7.63
N GLY A 22 3.44 -17.27 7.05
CA GLY A 22 4.37 -17.52 5.93
C GLY A 22 3.84 -16.97 4.60
N ASP A 23 2.61 -17.32 4.24
CA ASP A 23 1.98 -16.90 2.99
C ASP A 23 1.77 -15.38 2.95
N MET A 24 1.49 -14.81 4.12
CA MET A 24 1.31 -13.38 4.32
C MET A 24 2.57 -12.56 4.02
N GLN A 25 3.75 -13.05 4.38
CA GLN A 25 5.01 -12.39 4.04
C GLN A 25 5.29 -12.45 2.54
N ILE A 26 4.95 -13.57 1.89
CA ILE A 26 5.07 -13.74 0.44
C ILE A 26 4.11 -12.79 -0.29
N ILE A 27 2.86 -12.67 0.17
CA ILE A 27 1.87 -11.74 -0.39
C ILE A 27 2.36 -10.30 -0.26
N LEU A 28 2.86 -9.91 0.92
CA LEU A 28 3.43 -8.59 1.17
C LEU A 28 4.58 -8.25 0.22
N ALA A 29 5.55 -9.17 0.09
CA ALA A 29 6.68 -9.00 -0.83
C ALA A 29 6.21 -8.87 -2.29
N THR A 30 5.16 -9.62 -2.66
CA THR A 30 4.58 -9.57 -4.00
C THR A 30 3.90 -8.23 -4.28
N VAL A 31 3.15 -7.69 -3.34
CA VAL A 31 2.52 -6.36 -3.47
C VAL A 31 3.58 -5.28 -3.64
N PHE A 32 4.61 -5.24 -2.78
CA PHE A 32 5.69 -4.25 -2.92
C PHE A 32 6.46 -4.40 -4.22
N LYS A 33 6.74 -5.63 -4.64
CA LYS A 33 7.40 -5.90 -5.92
C LYS A 33 6.54 -5.45 -7.11
N ALA A 34 5.23 -5.67 -7.05
CA ALA A 34 4.31 -5.18 -8.08
C ALA A 34 4.29 -3.65 -8.14
N VAL A 35 4.27 -2.97 -6.98
CA VAL A 35 4.36 -1.50 -6.89
C VAL A 35 5.69 -1.00 -7.49
N ASP A 36 6.82 -1.61 -7.13
CA ASP A 36 8.14 -1.21 -7.64
C ASP A 36 8.24 -1.39 -9.17
N ILE A 37 7.81 -2.54 -9.70
CA ILE A 37 7.78 -2.80 -11.15
C ILE A 37 6.85 -1.81 -11.85
N PHE A 38 5.65 -1.59 -11.32
CA PHE A 38 4.68 -0.69 -11.92
C PHE A 38 5.20 0.75 -11.98
N LEU A 39 5.81 1.25 -10.90
CA LEU A 39 6.37 2.60 -10.82
C LEU A 39 7.65 2.76 -11.65
N ALA A 40 8.40 1.68 -11.89
CA ALA A 40 9.53 1.71 -12.82
C ALA A 40 9.07 2.00 -14.25
N GLU A 41 7.95 1.39 -14.69
CA GLU A 41 7.36 1.60 -16.01
C GLU A 41 6.51 2.89 -16.08
N ASN A 42 5.94 3.31 -14.95
CA ASN A 42 5.04 4.47 -14.85
C ASN A 42 5.55 5.47 -13.79
N PRO A 43 6.68 6.16 -14.03
CA PRO A 43 7.35 6.97 -13.02
C PRO A 43 6.51 8.16 -12.52
N ALA A 44 5.55 8.62 -13.31
CA ALA A 44 4.64 9.70 -12.96
C ALA A 44 3.41 9.26 -12.13
N ALA A 45 3.23 7.96 -11.91
CA ALA A 45 2.05 7.43 -11.26
C ALA A 45 2.14 7.46 -9.72
N VAL A 46 0.97 7.38 -9.10
CA VAL A 46 0.79 7.16 -7.67
C VAL A 46 -0.06 5.91 -7.51
N VAL A 47 0.41 4.96 -6.71
CA VAL A 47 -0.30 3.72 -6.41
C VAL A 47 -0.97 3.85 -5.05
N ALA A 48 -2.30 3.76 -5.03
CA ALA A 48 -3.07 3.68 -3.80
C ALA A 48 -3.50 2.23 -3.53
N PHE A 49 -3.37 1.76 -2.29
CA PHE A 49 -3.79 0.41 -1.91
C PHE A 49 -4.16 0.32 -0.42
N SER A 50 -5.03 -0.63 -0.11
CA SER A 50 -5.38 -1.05 1.24
C SER A 50 -5.50 -2.58 1.27
N GLY A 51 -5.51 -3.16 2.46
CA GLY A 51 -5.89 -4.56 2.61
C GLY A 51 -7.40 -4.69 2.50
N SER A 52 -7.90 -5.83 2.01
CA SER A 52 -9.34 -6.06 1.93
C SER A 52 -10.02 -6.26 3.30
N ASN A 53 -9.29 -6.13 4.40
CA ASN A 53 -9.79 -5.99 5.77
C ASN A 53 -8.75 -5.27 6.64
N GLU A 54 -9.13 -4.84 7.84
CA GLU A 54 -8.25 -4.09 8.76
C GLU A 54 -6.98 -4.86 9.10
N ALA A 55 -7.06 -6.18 9.29
CA ALA A 55 -5.91 -7.02 9.60
C ALA A 55 -4.86 -6.98 8.47
N ARG A 56 -5.28 -7.10 7.21
CA ARG A 56 -4.39 -7.00 6.04
C ARG A 56 -3.80 -5.60 5.88
N THR A 57 -4.62 -4.56 6.07
CA THR A 57 -4.10 -3.18 6.07
C THR A 57 -3.04 -2.99 7.15
N ARG A 58 -3.26 -3.55 8.34
CA ARG A 58 -2.27 -3.49 9.43
C ARG A 58 -0.97 -4.22 9.09
N LEU A 59 -1.06 -5.34 8.38
CA LEU A 59 0.12 -6.10 7.93
C LEU A 59 0.92 -5.32 6.89
N TYR A 60 0.25 -4.69 5.94
CA TYR A 60 0.86 -3.78 4.98
C TYR A 60 1.58 -2.65 5.72
N GLN A 61 0.91 -2.08 6.71
CA GLN A 61 1.50 -1.05 7.56
C GLN A 61 2.78 -1.50 8.27
N ILE A 62 2.78 -2.73 8.83
CA ILE A 62 3.94 -3.30 9.53
C ILE A 62 5.11 -3.50 8.55
N ALA A 63 4.83 -3.99 7.33
CA ALA A 63 5.86 -4.19 6.31
C ALA A 63 6.47 -2.84 5.87
N ILE A 64 5.64 -1.83 5.58
CA ILE A 64 6.10 -0.47 5.28
C ILE A 64 6.97 0.06 6.43
N ALA A 65 6.52 -0.11 7.67
CA ALA A 65 7.25 0.39 8.83
C ALA A 65 8.60 -0.31 9.04
N ARG A 66 8.74 -1.60 8.69
CA ARG A 66 10.01 -2.34 8.76
C ARG A 66 11.03 -1.78 7.78
N GLU A 67 10.62 -1.59 6.52
CA GLU A 67 11.51 -1.16 5.43
C GLU A 67 11.51 0.35 5.19
N LEU A 68 10.89 1.14 6.09
CA LEU A 68 10.61 2.56 5.87
C LEU A 68 11.86 3.38 5.49
N LEU A 69 13.01 3.08 6.10
CA LEU A 69 14.25 3.80 5.82
C LEU A 69 14.71 3.58 4.37
N ALA A 70 14.74 2.32 3.91
CA ALA A 70 15.11 1.97 2.54
C ALA A 70 14.08 2.48 1.53
N LEU A 71 12.78 2.35 1.82
CA LEU A 71 11.75 2.79 0.91
C LEU A 71 11.74 4.31 0.71
N ARG A 72 12.01 5.11 1.75
CA ARG A 72 12.06 6.58 1.68
C ARG A 72 13.21 7.14 0.84
N GLU A 73 14.19 6.32 0.48
CA GLU A 73 15.24 6.72 -0.45
C GLU A 73 14.69 6.90 -1.87
N ARG A 74 13.76 6.03 -2.27
CA ARG A 74 13.22 5.96 -3.64
C ARG A 74 11.77 6.43 -3.77
N PHE A 75 10.98 6.30 -2.71
CA PHE A 75 9.54 6.50 -2.74
C PHE A 75 9.07 7.57 -1.75
N ASN A 76 8.02 8.28 -2.16
CA ASN A 76 7.14 8.98 -1.24
C ASN A 76 6.10 7.98 -0.73
N ILE A 77 5.87 7.96 0.58
CA ILE A 77 4.89 7.08 1.22
C ILE A 77 3.96 7.93 2.06
N LEU A 78 2.68 7.93 1.69
CA LEU A 78 1.60 8.55 2.43
C LEU A 78 0.70 7.48 3.04
N GLY A 79 0.03 7.83 4.12
CA GLY A 79 -1.02 7.03 4.73
C GLY A 79 -2.29 7.85 4.86
N MET A 80 -3.44 7.19 4.65
CA MET A 80 -4.75 7.76 4.87
C MET A 80 -5.29 7.31 6.23
N ALA A 81 -5.73 8.25 7.06
CA ALA A 81 -6.33 7.97 8.36
C ALA A 81 -7.42 9.00 8.64
N ASN A 82 -8.63 8.56 9.02
CA ASN A 82 -9.77 9.45 9.26
C ASN A 82 -10.04 10.40 8.07
N ASP A 83 -10.05 9.87 6.85
CA ASP A 83 -10.23 10.62 5.60
C ASP A 83 -9.15 11.70 5.30
N GLU A 84 -8.10 11.79 6.10
CA GLU A 84 -6.95 12.67 5.86
C GLU A 84 -5.76 11.88 5.33
N ILE A 85 -5.07 12.43 4.33
CA ILE A 85 -3.83 11.87 3.80
C ILE A 85 -2.66 12.64 4.41
N GLU A 86 -1.66 11.90 4.89
CA GLU A 86 -0.47 12.48 5.49
C GLU A 86 0.77 11.65 5.16
N VAL A 87 1.95 12.21 5.44
CA VAL A 87 3.19 11.45 5.34
C VAL A 87 3.15 10.28 6.32
N PHE A 88 3.42 9.07 5.81
CA PHE A 88 3.37 7.87 6.61
C PHE A 88 4.33 7.95 7.81
N CYS A 89 3.79 7.72 9.01
CA CYS A 89 4.52 7.71 10.26
C CYS A 89 4.35 6.38 11.01
N LYS A 90 5.45 5.87 11.58
CA LYS A 90 5.39 4.68 12.44
C LYS A 90 4.55 5.00 13.69
N GLY A 91 3.77 4.02 14.15
CA GLY A 91 3.01 4.13 15.40
C GLY A 91 1.59 4.71 15.26
N LYS A 92 1.23 5.32 14.13
CA LYS A 92 -0.17 5.69 13.81
C LYS A 92 -0.93 4.49 13.24
N ARG A 93 -2.26 4.55 13.08
CA ARG A 93 -3.04 3.57 12.30
C ARG A 93 -3.45 4.22 10.98
N TYR A 94 -3.45 3.44 9.92
CA TYR A 94 -3.84 3.88 8.58
C TYR A 94 -4.84 2.88 7.98
N GLU A 95 -5.72 3.41 7.14
CA GLU A 95 -6.75 2.68 6.41
C GLU A 95 -6.31 2.35 4.97
N ALA A 96 -5.46 3.19 4.40
CA ALA A 96 -4.86 3.00 3.09
C ALA A 96 -3.47 3.63 3.00
N PHE A 97 -2.74 3.29 1.94
CA PHE A 97 -1.41 3.80 1.63
C PHE A 97 -1.35 4.33 0.22
N LEU A 98 -0.56 5.38 0.01
CA LEU A 98 -0.21 5.87 -1.31
C LEU A 98 1.31 5.85 -1.46
N ILE A 99 1.78 5.29 -2.57
CA ILE A 99 3.21 5.19 -2.90
C ILE A 99 3.46 5.76 -4.29
N SER A 100 4.47 6.61 -4.39
CA SER A 100 4.95 7.16 -5.66
C SER A 100 6.47 7.30 -5.64
N LEU A 101 7.09 7.55 -6.79
CA LEU A 101 8.50 7.91 -6.82
C LEU A 101 8.74 9.26 -6.14
N LYS A 102 9.93 9.42 -5.55
CA LYS A 102 10.29 10.61 -4.76
C LYS A 102 10.23 11.93 -5.52
N ASN A 103 10.39 11.91 -6.84
CA ASN A 103 10.30 13.09 -7.71
C ASN A 103 8.87 13.59 -7.94
N ILE A 104 7.85 12.84 -7.51
CA ILE A 104 6.45 13.24 -7.63
C ILE A 104 6.07 14.21 -6.55
N ASN A 105 5.44 15.33 -6.93
CA ASN A 105 4.89 16.28 -5.99
C ASN A 105 3.68 15.66 -5.27
N ILE A 106 3.81 15.52 -3.95
CA ILE A 106 2.80 14.92 -3.08
C ILE A 106 1.99 15.95 -2.28
N GLU A 107 2.36 17.23 -2.31
CA GLU A 107 1.67 18.28 -1.54
C GLU A 107 0.22 18.46 -1.96
N GLN A 108 -0.13 18.09 -3.19
CA GLN A 108 -1.52 18.11 -3.67
C GLN A 108 -2.43 17.06 -2.99
N PHE A 109 -1.86 16.09 -2.28
CA PHE A 109 -2.62 15.04 -1.59
C PHE A 109 -2.78 15.30 -0.09
N ILE A 110 -1.96 16.16 0.51
CA ILE A 110 -1.93 16.46 1.95
C ILE A 110 -2.69 17.77 2.17
#